data_AF-A0A0M8MKT2-F1
#
_entry.id   AF-A0A0M8MKT2-F1
#
_cell.length_a   1.000
_cell.length_b   1.000
_cell.length_c   1.000
_cell.angle_alpha   90.00
_cell.angle_beta   90.00
_cell.angle_gamma   90.00
#
_symmetry.space_group_name_H-M   'P 1'
#
loop_
_entity.id
_entity.type
_entity.pdbx_description
1 polymer ?
#
loop_
_entity_poly.entity_id
_entity_poly.type
_entity_poly.pdbx_seq_one_letter_code
_entity_poly.pdbx_strand_id
1 'polypeptide(L)'
;MKIALIIIICFVNNAFSQIIDSPETILKIKGGAEKYLTDKNELNNGEKFFIKEIIDKAEIGYKSKGIYRLYLNRSPSFTYIILKEGEKFQVLDLWALTDSLKTISEFLSSGFDNEAVVRYMEEILKIYRYNRYDEKIRF
;
A
#
# COMPACT_ATOMS: atom_id res chain seq x y z
N MET A 1 -38.34 -15.22 -23.03
CA MET A 1 -37.64 -15.86 -21.88
C MET A 1 -36.11 -15.95 -22.07
N LYS A 2 -35.47 -14.94 -22.69
CA LYS A 2 -33.99 -14.87 -22.88
C LYS A 2 -33.32 -13.69 -22.15
N ILE A 3 -34.11 -12.74 -21.65
CA ILE A 3 -33.62 -11.51 -20.99
C ILE A 3 -33.30 -11.77 -19.51
N ALA A 4 -34.02 -12.68 -18.85
CA ALA A 4 -33.79 -13.03 -17.45
C ALA A 4 -32.43 -13.72 -17.19
N LEU A 5 -31.84 -14.37 -18.19
CA LEU A 5 -30.58 -15.09 -18.05
C LEU A 5 -29.35 -14.15 -18.05
N ILE A 6 -29.45 -13.00 -18.73
CA ILE A 6 -28.35 -12.02 -18.84
C ILE A 6 -28.17 -11.24 -17.54
N ILE A 7 -29.26 -10.95 -16.83
CA ILE A 7 -29.21 -10.21 -15.57
C ILE A 7 -28.55 -11.03 -14.46
N ILE A 8 -28.74 -12.35 -14.44
CA ILE A 8 -28.10 -13.24 -13.45
C ILE A 8 -26.58 -13.31 -13.69
N ILE A 9 -26.12 -13.30 -14.94
CA ILE A 9 -24.68 -13.34 -15.27
C ILE A 9 -23.97 -12.03 -14.86
N CYS A 10 -24.64 -10.88 -14.93
CA CYS A 10 -24.06 -9.61 -14.48
C CYS A 10 -23.85 -9.53 -12.96
N PHE A 11 -24.58 -10.31 -12.15
CA PHE A 11 -24.41 -10.30 -10.69
C PHE A 11 -23.30 -11.23 -10.18
N VAL A 12 -22.88 -12.25 -10.95
CA VAL A 12 -21.81 -13.18 -10.53
C VAL A 12 -20.41 -12.56 -10.70
N ASN A 13 -20.27 -11.52 -11.51
CA ASN A 13 -18.99 -10.85 -11.78
C ASN A 13 -18.71 -9.64 -10.86
N ASN A 14 -19.57 -9.34 -9.89
CA ASN A 14 -19.11 -8.60 -8.72
C ASN A 14 -18.29 -9.57 -7.88
N ALA A 15 -17.03 -9.78 -8.28
CA ALA A 15 -16.00 -10.24 -7.38
C ALA A 15 -15.97 -9.24 -6.23
N PHE A 16 -16.77 -9.51 -5.21
CA PHE A 16 -16.74 -8.79 -3.96
C PHE A 16 -15.30 -8.89 -3.50
N SER A 17 -14.55 -7.80 -3.63
CA SER A 17 -13.34 -7.59 -2.85
C SER A 17 -13.81 -7.72 -1.41
N GLN A 18 -13.60 -8.88 -0.80
CA GLN A 18 -13.94 -9.12 0.58
C GLN A 18 -12.70 -8.79 1.41
N ILE A 19 -12.92 -8.09 2.52
CA ILE A 19 -11.87 -7.92 3.52
C ILE A 19 -11.54 -9.32 4.04
N ILE A 20 -10.28 -9.74 3.88
CA ILE A 20 -9.81 -11.06 4.28
C ILE A 20 -9.04 -11.04 5.60
N ASP A 21 -8.49 -9.89 5.99
CA ASP A 21 -7.84 -9.73 7.29
C ASP A 21 -8.88 -9.43 8.39
N SER A 22 -8.60 -9.90 9.61
CA SER A 22 -9.44 -9.55 10.76
C SER A 22 -9.39 -8.04 11.06
N PRO A 23 -10.45 -7.46 11.67
CA PRO A 23 -10.42 -6.08 12.13
C PRO A 23 -9.24 -5.79 13.08
N GLU A 24 -8.85 -6.76 13.91
CA GLU A 24 -7.70 -6.66 14.82
C GLU A 24 -6.38 -6.52 14.06
N THR A 25 -6.21 -7.29 12.98
CA THR A 25 -5.03 -7.21 12.09
C THR A 25 -4.95 -5.84 11.43
N ILE A 26 -6.08 -5.34 10.92
CA ILE A 26 -6.15 -4.01 10.31
C ILE A 26 -5.81 -2.92 11.33
N LEU A 27 -6.34 -3.01 12.55
CA LEU A 27 -6.05 -2.07 13.64
C LEU A 27 -4.58 -2.13 14.06
N LYS A 28 -3.99 -3.32 14.15
CA LYS A 28 -2.58 -3.51 14.47
C LYS A 28 -1.67 -2.84 13.44
N ILE A 29 -1.95 -3.02 12.15
CA ILE A 29 -1.18 -2.39 11.07
C ILE A 29 -1.36 -0.87 11.09
N LYS A 30 -2.59 -0.39 11.23
CA LYS A 30 -2.88 1.06 11.30
C LYS A 30 -2.21 1.71 12.51
N GLY A 31 -2.30 1.11 13.69
CA GLY A 31 -1.65 1.61 14.91
C GLY A 31 -0.12 1.60 14.81
N GLY A 32 0.46 0.59 14.15
CA GLY A 32 1.90 0.58 13.88
C GLY A 32 2.35 1.67 12.90
N ALA A 33 1.56 1.91 11.84
CA ALA A 33 1.81 3.00 10.90
C ALA A 33 1.68 4.37 11.57
N GLU A 34 0.64 4.56 12.40
CA GLU A 34 0.44 5.77 13.19
C GLU A 34 1.64 6.03 14.10
N LYS A 35 2.03 5.03 14.90
CA LYS A 35 3.20 5.12 15.78
C LYS A 35 4.47 5.48 14.99
N TYR A 36 4.72 4.83 13.86
CA TYR A 36 5.89 5.11 13.02
C TYR A 36 5.92 6.57 12.55
N LEU A 37 4.77 7.11 12.10
CA LEU A 37 4.68 8.50 11.66
C LEU A 37 4.84 9.49 12.82
N THR A 38 4.28 9.18 13.99
CA THR A 38 4.46 9.99 15.21
C THR A 38 5.92 9.99 15.66
N ASP A 39 6.60 8.83 15.67
CA ASP A 39 8.02 8.71 16.03
C ASP A 39 8.92 9.51 15.07
N LYS A 40 8.48 9.73 13.83
CA LYS A 40 9.15 10.57 12.82
C LYS A 40 8.75 12.05 12.87
N ASN A 41 7.87 12.47 13.78
CA ASN A 41 7.26 13.80 13.84
C ASN A 41 6.50 14.21 12.57
N GLU A 42 5.97 13.24 11.82
CA GLU A 42 5.26 13.50 10.57
C GLU A 42 3.74 13.65 10.74
N LEU A 43 3.20 13.04 11.81
CA LEU A 43 1.78 13.03 12.11
C LEU A 43 1.45 13.91 13.32
N ASN A 44 0.65 14.94 13.09
CA ASN A 44 0.11 15.78 14.17
C ASN A 44 -1.22 15.23 14.72
N ASN A 45 -1.61 15.68 15.92
CA ASN A 45 -2.90 15.31 16.52
C ASN A 45 -4.08 15.65 15.59
N GLY A 46 -4.88 14.64 15.25
CA GLY A 46 -6.08 14.77 14.43
C GLY A 46 -5.84 14.71 12.92
N GLU A 47 -4.59 14.58 12.45
CA GLU A 47 -4.31 14.38 11.04
C GLU A 47 -4.68 12.95 10.59
N LYS A 48 -5.19 12.84 9.36
CA LYS A 48 -5.53 11.56 8.75
C LYS A 48 -4.41 11.08 7.85
N PHE A 49 -4.04 9.81 8.02
CA PHE A 49 -3.18 9.07 7.11
C PHE A 49 -3.97 7.99 6.38
N PHE A 50 -3.41 7.52 5.26
CA PHE A 50 -4.02 6.52 4.40
C PHE A 50 -3.02 5.42 4.08
N ILE A 51 -3.53 4.19 3.97
CA ILE A 51 -2.77 3.01 3.56
C ILE A 51 -3.49 2.39 2.37
N LYS A 52 -2.84 2.42 1.19
CA LYS A 52 -3.40 1.85 -0.04
C LYS A 52 -2.38 1.00 -0.76
N GLU A 53 -2.81 -0.15 -1.27
CA GLU A 53 -1.96 -1.04 -2.06
C GLU A 53 -1.46 -0.29 -3.31
N ILE A 54 -0.19 -0.45 -3.68
CA ILE A 54 0.40 0.39 -4.72
C ILE A 54 -0.02 0.01 -6.13
N ILE A 55 -0.45 -1.22 -6.40
CA ILE A 55 -0.88 -1.65 -7.72
C ILE A 55 -2.35 -1.33 -7.95
N ASP A 56 -3.26 -1.89 -7.14
CA ASP A 56 -4.71 -1.76 -7.37
C ASP A 56 -5.40 -0.72 -6.47
N LYS A 57 -4.64 -0.05 -5.59
CA LYS A 57 -5.13 1.01 -4.71
C LYS A 57 -6.19 0.55 -3.70
N ALA A 58 -6.34 -0.75 -3.49
CA ALA A 58 -7.20 -1.30 -2.44
C ALA A 58 -6.74 -0.86 -1.06
N GLU A 59 -7.68 -0.73 -0.11
CA GLU A 59 -7.32 -0.43 1.27
C GLU A 59 -6.61 -1.63 1.93
N ILE A 60 -5.98 -1.38 3.07
CA ILE A 60 -5.46 -2.46 3.91
C ILE A 60 -6.60 -3.40 4.33
N GLY A 61 -6.38 -4.71 4.31
CA GLY A 61 -7.39 -5.71 4.67
C GLY A 61 -7.85 -6.63 3.53
N TYR A 62 -7.70 -6.20 2.27
CA TYR A 62 -8.19 -6.94 1.10
C TYR A 62 -7.17 -7.93 0.53
N LYS A 63 -5.91 -7.91 0.98
CA LYS A 63 -4.87 -8.85 0.57
C LYS A 63 -4.07 -9.33 1.77
N SER A 64 -3.73 -10.61 1.78
CA SER A 64 -2.92 -11.21 2.85
C SER A 64 -1.47 -10.73 2.73
N LYS A 65 -0.97 -10.57 1.50
CA LYS A 65 0.39 -10.11 1.20
C LYS A 65 0.37 -8.98 0.17
N GLY A 66 1.18 -7.95 0.37
CA GLY A 66 1.25 -6.82 -0.58
C GLY A 66 2.14 -5.68 -0.11
N ILE A 67 2.35 -4.72 -1.01
CA ILE A 67 3.08 -3.48 -0.74
C ILE A 67 2.10 -2.32 -0.79
N TYR A 68 2.11 -1.50 0.25
CA TYR A 68 1.16 -0.41 0.43
C TYR A 68 1.90 0.91 0.54
N ARG A 69 1.31 1.97 0.01
CA ARG A 69 1.75 3.33 0.25
C ARG A 69 1.13 3.84 1.54
N LEU A 70 1.96 4.42 2.39
CA LEU A 70 1.55 5.17 3.58
C LEU A 70 1.72 6.67 3.29
N TYR A 71 0.63 7.43 3.31
CA TYR A 71 0.66 8.86 2.97
C TYR A 71 -0.34 9.67 3.81
N LEU A 72 -0.05 10.97 3.98
CA LEU A 72 -0.93 11.92 4.68
C LEU A 72 -1.82 12.68 3.70
N ASN A 73 -2.98 13.14 4.17
CA ASN A 73 -3.90 13.93 3.33
C ASN A 73 -3.27 15.23 2.81
N ARG A 74 -2.45 15.88 3.64
CA ARG A 74 -1.85 17.21 3.37
C ARG A 74 -0.67 17.17 2.40
N SER A 75 -0.10 15.99 2.16
CA SER A 75 1.07 15.85 1.30
C SER A 75 1.05 14.48 0.62
N PRO A 76 0.75 14.42 -0.69
CA PRO A 76 0.94 13.20 -1.45
C PRO A 76 2.43 12.87 -1.62
N SER A 77 3.36 13.69 -1.12
CA SER A 77 4.81 13.58 -1.34
C SER A 77 5.53 12.65 -0.35
N PHE A 78 4.81 11.93 0.53
CA PHE A 78 5.44 11.01 1.49
C PHE A 78 5.96 9.73 0.82
N THR A 79 7.12 9.30 1.30
CA THR A 79 7.98 8.21 0.79
C THR A 79 7.80 6.90 1.55
N TYR A 80 6.82 6.78 2.42
CA TYR A 80 6.68 5.57 3.23
C TYR A 80 5.91 4.49 2.50
N ILE A 81 6.43 3.26 2.60
CA ILE A 81 5.73 2.07 2.16
C ILE A 81 5.61 1.09 3.30
N ILE A 82 4.60 0.22 3.22
CA ILE A 82 4.37 -0.87 4.15
C ILE A 82 4.48 -2.17 3.37
N LEU A 83 5.36 -3.05 3.80
CA LEU A 83 5.39 -4.45 3.39
C LEU A 83 4.50 -5.24 4.34
N LYS A 84 3.51 -5.96 3.83
CA LYS A 84 2.59 -6.77 4.65
C LYS A 84 2.63 -8.22 4.22
N GLU A 85 2.63 -9.12 5.20
CA GLU A 85 2.41 -10.57 5.03
C GLU A 85 1.63 -11.13 6.23
N GLY A 86 0.34 -11.39 6.03
CA GLY A 86 -0.61 -11.72 7.09
C GLY A 86 -0.67 -10.61 8.14
N GLU A 87 -0.41 -10.97 9.40
CA GLU A 87 -0.35 -10.04 10.53
C GLU A 87 1.01 -9.36 10.72
N LYS A 88 2.03 -9.77 9.94
CA LYS A 88 3.36 -9.18 9.97
C LYS A 88 3.39 -8.01 8.99
N PHE A 89 4.03 -6.93 9.41
CA PHE A 89 4.25 -5.80 8.54
C PHE A 89 5.52 -5.06 8.93
N GLN A 90 6.06 -4.31 7.98
CA GLN A 90 7.21 -3.44 8.17
C GLN A 90 6.97 -2.12 7.43
N VAL A 91 7.22 -1.00 8.09
CA VAL A 91 7.19 0.32 7.45
C VAL A 91 8.61 0.69 7.02
N LEU A 92 8.76 1.13 5.79
CA LEU A 92 10.04 1.53 5.19
C LEU A 92 9.99 2.98 4.74
N ASP A 93 11.14 3.64 4.80
CA ASP A 93 11.34 4.99 4.29
C ASP A 93 12.09 4.93 2.95
N LEU A 94 11.41 5.31 1.86
CA LEU A 94 12.05 5.37 0.54
C LEU A 94 13.07 6.51 0.41
N TRP A 95 13.24 7.40 1.40
CA TRP A 95 14.41 8.29 1.46
C TRP A 95 15.72 7.49 1.57
N ALA A 96 15.72 6.43 2.38
CA ALA A 96 16.80 5.45 2.45
C ALA A 96 16.65 4.42 1.32
N LEU A 97 16.64 4.91 0.06
CA LEU A 97 16.24 4.12 -1.10
C LEU A 97 16.99 2.78 -1.21
N THR A 98 18.32 2.78 -1.02
CA THR A 98 19.15 1.58 -1.16
C THR A 98 18.72 0.47 -0.19
N ASP A 99 18.58 0.79 1.10
CA ASP A 99 18.20 -0.19 2.13
C ASP A 99 16.75 -0.64 1.96
N SER A 100 15.88 0.30 1.60
CA SER A 100 14.48 0.01 1.31
C SER A 100 14.33 -0.90 0.09
N LEU A 101 15.03 -0.62 -1.02
CA LEU A 101 15.00 -1.47 -2.23
C LEU A 101 15.52 -2.87 -1.97
N LYS A 102 16.56 -3.02 -1.13
CA LYS A 102 17.04 -4.34 -0.72
C LYS A 102 15.94 -5.13 0.01
N THR A 103 15.34 -4.52 1.02
CA THR A 103 14.26 -5.15 1.82
C THR A 103 13.04 -5.48 0.96
N ILE A 104 12.65 -4.57 0.06
CA ILE A 104 11.56 -4.77 -0.92
C ILE A 104 11.88 -5.94 -1.84
N SER A 105 13.11 -6.02 -2.35
CA SER A 105 13.52 -7.08 -3.28
C SER A 105 13.52 -8.45 -2.61
N GLU A 106 13.97 -8.54 -1.36
CA GLU A 106 13.89 -9.75 -0.54
C GLU A 106 12.42 -10.15 -0.30
N PHE A 107 11.56 -9.18 0.03
CA PHE A 107 10.13 -9.42 0.21
C PHE A 107 9.45 -9.92 -1.07
N LEU A 108 9.73 -9.29 -2.21
CA LEU A 108 9.19 -9.64 -3.52
C LEU A 108 9.68 -11.01 -4.02
N SER A 109 10.89 -11.42 -3.64
CA SER A 109 11.43 -12.75 -3.98
C SER A 109 10.67 -13.90 -3.33
N SER A 110 9.80 -13.61 -2.34
CA SER A 110 9.02 -14.61 -1.60
C SER A 110 7.56 -14.65 -2.06
N GLY A 111 7.25 -15.47 -3.06
CA GLY A 111 5.86 -15.81 -3.39
C GLY A 111 5.09 -14.80 -4.24
N PHE A 112 5.77 -13.86 -4.90
CA PHE A 112 5.21 -13.10 -6.02
C PHE A 112 5.67 -13.70 -7.35
N ASP A 113 4.81 -13.65 -8.36
CA ASP A 113 5.21 -13.96 -9.73
C ASP A 113 6.02 -12.81 -10.36
N ASN A 114 6.75 -13.11 -11.43
CA ASN A 114 7.64 -12.14 -12.08
C ASN A 114 6.90 -10.89 -12.58
N GLU A 115 5.64 -11.02 -13.02
CA GLU A 115 4.86 -9.88 -13.50
C GLU A 115 4.51 -8.94 -12.34
N ALA A 116 4.05 -9.49 -11.22
CA ALA A 116 3.77 -8.74 -10.01
C ALA A 116 5.04 -8.05 -9.49
N VAL A 117 6.19 -8.74 -9.48
CA VAL A 117 7.48 -8.16 -9.08
C VAL A 117 7.81 -6.93 -9.93
N VAL A 118 7.73 -7.04 -11.26
CA VAL A 118 8.01 -5.90 -12.16
C VAL A 118 7.04 -4.74 -11.87
N ARG A 119 5.74 -5.01 -11.77
CA ARG A 119 4.72 -3.98 -11.51
C ARG A 119 4.91 -3.27 -10.18
N TYR A 120 5.25 -4.01 -9.12
CA TYR A 120 5.56 -3.44 -7.81
C TYR A 120 6.77 -2.51 -7.91
N MET A 121 7.85 -2.97 -8.54
CA MET A 121 9.07 -2.18 -8.68
C MET A 121 8.85 -0.90 -9.51
N GLU A 122 8.07 -0.98 -10.59
CA GLU A 122 7.71 0.18 -11.40
C GLU A 122 6.95 1.24 -10.59
N GLU A 123 5.92 0.84 -9.83
CA GLU A 123 5.14 1.77 -9.01
C GLU A 123 5.98 2.34 -7.85
N ILE A 124 6.89 1.57 -7.25
CA ILE A 124 7.80 2.07 -6.19
C ILE A 124 8.74 3.14 -6.76
N LEU A 125 9.37 2.87 -7.90
CA LEU A 125 10.25 3.84 -8.57
C LEU A 125 9.48 5.09 -9.03
N LYS A 126 8.23 4.93 -9.43
CA LYS A 126 7.34 6.03 -9.76
C LYS A 126 7.03 6.89 -8.53
N ILE A 127 6.64 6.29 -7.40
CA ILE A 127 6.43 6.99 -6.13
C ILE A 127 7.69 7.78 -5.73
N TYR A 128 8.86 7.13 -5.78
CA TYR A 128 10.13 7.77 -5.45
C TYR A 128 10.45 8.98 -6.36
N ARG A 129 10.27 8.84 -7.68
CA ARG A 129 10.52 9.92 -8.65
C ARG A 129 9.59 11.12 -8.44
N TYR A 130 8.29 10.89 -8.23
CA TYR A 130 7.34 11.98 -8.00
C TYR A 130 7.70 12.77 -6.74
N ASN A 131 8.07 12.09 -5.67
CA ASN A 131 8.44 12.75 -4.42
C ASN A 131 9.72 13.60 -4.56
N ARG A 132 10.72 13.14 -5.31
CA ARG A 132 11.95 13.91 -5.63
C ARG A 132 11.69 15.13 -6.52
N TYR A 133 10.66 15.09 -7.38
CA TYR A 133 10.32 16.19 -8.27
C TYR A 133 9.61 17.33 -7.51
N ASP A 134 8.69 16.99 -6.60
CA ASP A 134 7.99 17.96 -5.75
C ASP A 134 8.94 18.75 -4.85
N GLU A 135 10.02 18.13 -4.36
CA GLU A 135 11.05 18.84 -3.58
C GLU A 135 11.80 19.91 -4.37
N LYS A 136 12.13 19.64 -5.63
CA LYS A 136 12.89 20.59 -6.47
C LYS A 136 12.10 21.86 -6.82
N ILE A 137 10.78 21.84 -6.64
CA ILE A 137 9.90 22.99 -6.92
C ILE A 137 9.64 23.81 -5.65
N ARG A 138 9.94 23.27 -4.46
CA ARG A 138 9.75 23.96 -3.17
C ARG A 138 10.95 24.82 -2.73
N PHE A 139 11.99 24.95 -3.56
CA PHE A 139 13.14 25.82 -3.34
C PHE A 139 13.30 26.84 -4.47
#